data_AF-A0A645CXF8-F1
#
_entry.id   AF-A0A645CXF8-F1
#
_cell.length_a   1.000
_cell.length_b   1.000
_cell.length_c   1.000
_cell.angle_alpha   90.00
_cell.angle_beta   90.00
_cell.angle_gamma   90.00
#
_symmetry.space_group_name_H-M   'P 1'
#
loop_
_entity.id
_entity.type
_entity.pdbx_description
1 polymer ?
#
loop_
_entity_poly.entity_id
_entity_poly.type
_entity_poly.pdbx_seq_one_letter_code
_entity_poly.pdbx_strand_id
1 'polypeptide(L)'
;MEAMAPKGITYTNFGPGMSMGHTVAVKAIEGVKAALSKTIPTGTGVHRRMVYIELNDGYDFDQVAKAIQSDDYFAHDETHVFRVENVEALKDMVHGVLMERKGVSGNTQNQLFRFDMRINNPALTAQVMVGCARAAVKQKPGAYTLIEIPVIDLLPGDREKWIKKLV
;
A
#
# COMPACT_ATOMS: atom_id res chain seq x y z
N MET A 1 5.78 16.56 -3.97
CA MET A 1 6.68 16.94 -2.85
C MET A 1 8.09 17.28 -3.33
N GLU A 2 8.71 16.46 -4.20
CA GLU A 2 10.06 16.73 -4.69
C GLU A 2 10.21 18.03 -5.46
N ALA A 3 9.19 18.41 -6.25
CA ALA A 3 9.16 19.71 -6.92
C ALA A 3 9.23 20.91 -5.95
N MET A 4 8.73 20.78 -4.71
CA MET A 4 8.73 21.85 -3.71
C MET A 4 10.04 21.90 -2.90
N ALA A 5 10.65 20.74 -2.64
CA ALA A 5 11.93 20.63 -1.93
C ALA A 5 12.84 19.65 -2.68
N PRO A 6 13.58 20.05 -3.72
CA PRO A 6 14.28 19.13 -4.62
C PRO A 6 15.36 18.28 -3.94
N LYS A 7 15.99 18.78 -2.87
CA LYS A 7 16.93 18.01 -2.05
C LYS A 7 16.20 17.47 -0.82
N GLY A 8 16.44 16.21 -0.45
CA GLY A 8 15.81 15.59 0.72
C GLY A 8 15.68 14.08 0.63
N ILE A 9 15.01 13.50 1.62
CA ILE A 9 14.67 12.08 1.69
C ILE A 9 13.15 11.95 1.75
N THR A 10 12.61 10.98 1.02
CA THR A 10 11.20 10.61 1.07
C THR A 10 11.07 9.21 1.64
N TYR A 11 10.21 9.04 2.65
CA TYR A 11 9.84 7.74 3.20
C TYR A 11 8.40 7.42 2.79
N THR A 12 8.15 6.17 2.40
CA THR A 12 6.80 5.69 2.11
C THR A 12 6.49 4.50 3.00
N ASN A 13 5.50 4.67 3.86
CA ASN A 13 5.03 3.66 4.79
C ASN A 13 3.68 3.12 4.30
N PHE A 14 3.64 1.84 3.94
CA PHE A 14 2.42 1.13 3.63
C PHE A 14 1.81 0.48 4.87
N GLY A 15 0.50 0.52 4.96
CA GLY A 15 -0.27 -0.08 6.05
C GLY A 15 -0.53 0.88 7.24
N PRO A 16 -1.16 0.36 8.31
CA PRO A 16 -1.57 -1.03 8.48
C PRO A 16 -2.57 -1.46 7.40
N GLY A 17 -2.39 -2.68 6.86
CA GLY A 17 -3.32 -3.20 5.86
C GLY A 17 -2.95 -4.58 5.34
N MET A 18 -3.93 -5.25 4.72
CA MET A 18 -3.75 -6.56 4.11
C MET A 18 -2.79 -6.48 2.92
N SER A 19 -1.83 -7.41 2.86
CA SER A 19 -0.98 -7.61 1.69
C SER A 19 -1.45 -8.85 0.93
N MET A 20 -2.05 -8.65 -0.24
CA MET A 20 -2.56 -9.74 -1.07
C MET A 20 -1.44 -10.67 -1.56
N GLY A 21 -0.32 -10.13 -2.05
CA GLY A 21 0.82 -10.93 -2.54
C GLY A 21 1.41 -11.84 -1.46
N HIS A 22 1.84 -11.24 -0.34
CA HIS A 22 2.32 -12.00 0.82
C HIS A 22 1.29 -13.03 1.35
N THR A 23 -0.01 -12.71 1.32
CA THR A 23 -1.05 -13.68 1.71
C THR A 23 -1.07 -14.90 0.80
N VAL A 24 -0.91 -14.70 -0.52
CA VAL A 24 -0.83 -15.80 -1.48
C VAL A 24 0.43 -16.63 -1.27
N ALA A 25 1.58 -15.99 -1.01
CA ALA A 25 2.83 -16.69 -0.70
C ALA A 25 2.68 -17.63 0.50
N VAL A 26 2.09 -17.15 1.61
CA VAL A 26 1.85 -17.98 2.80
C VAL A 26 0.90 -19.15 2.50
N LYS A 27 -0.15 -18.92 1.68
CA LYS A 27 -1.08 -20.00 1.29
C LYS A 27 -0.42 -21.09 0.44
N ALA A 28 0.71 -20.79 -0.21
CA ALA A 28 1.43 -21.77 -1.02
C ALA A 28 2.32 -22.70 -0.17
N ILE A 29 2.52 -22.39 1.12
CA ILE A 29 3.33 -23.20 2.03
C ILE A 29 2.53 -24.42 2.50
N GLU A 30 3.18 -25.58 2.47
CA GLU A 30 2.57 -26.84 2.88
C GLU A 30 2.08 -26.78 4.33
N GLY A 31 0.90 -27.34 4.60
CA GLY A 31 0.27 -27.32 5.93
C GLY A 31 -0.56 -26.08 6.24
N VAL A 32 -0.50 -25.04 5.42
CA VAL A 32 -1.37 -23.86 5.55
C VAL A 32 -2.73 -24.15 4.88
N LYS A 33 -3.80 -24.06 5.66
CA LYS A 33 -5.19 -24.18 5.17
C LYS A 33 -5.71 -22.84 4.66
N ALA A 34 -5.53 -21.79 5.45
CA ALA A 34 -5.89 -20.42 5.12
C ALA A 34 -4.86 -19.48 5.73
N ALA A 35 -4.66 -18.31 5.11
CA ALA A 35 -3.74 -17.32 5.63
C ALA A 35 -4.16 -15.89 5.32
N LEU A 36 -3.63 -14.99 6.13
CA LEU A 36 -3.74 -13.54 5.99
C LEU A 36 -2.42 -12.91 6.44
N SER A 37 -1.79 -12.15 5.55
CA SER A 37 -0.62 -11.33 5.88
C SER A 37 -1.00 -9.85 5.96
N LYS A 38 -0.67 -9.21 7.08
CA LYS A 38 -0.82 -7.76 7.28
C LYS A 38 0.56 -7.10 7.30
N THR A 39 0.67 -6.02 6.55
CA THR A 39 1.84 -5.12 6.57
C THR A 39 1.61 -4.05 7.62
N ILE A 40 2.55 -3.91 8.54
CA ILE A 40 2.52 -2.85 9.56
C ILE A 40 3.78 -1.99 9.40
N PRO A 41 3.65 -0.67 9.22
CA PRO A 41 4.80 0.20 9.15
C PRO A 41 5.46 0.34 10.52
N THR A 42 6.78 0.19 10.57
CA THR A 42 7.60 0.49 11.77
C THR A 42 8.24 1.87 11.67
N GLY A 43 8.13 2.51 10.50
CA GLY A 43 8.59 3.87 10.22
C GLY A 43 9.71 3.89 9.18
N THR A 44 9.99 5.07 8.62
CA THR A 44 11.10 5.28 7.66
C THR A 44 11.12 4.31 6.47
N GLY A 45 9.97 3.79 6.04
CA GLY A 45 9.88 2.84 4.93
C GLY A 45 10.19 1.39 5.31
N VAL A 46 10.37 1.09 6.59
CA VAL A 46 10.53 -0.27 7.12
C VAL A 46 9.17 -0.81 7.55
N HIS A 47 8.96 -2.11 7.32
CA HIS A 47 7.72 -2.80 7.62
C HIS A 47 8.00 -4.07 8.42
N ARG A 48 7.03 -4.44 9.24
CA ARG A 48 6.92 -5.77 9.84
C ARG A 48 5.71 -6.49 9.26
N ARG A 49 5.77 -7.82 9.22
CA ARG A 49 4.71 -8.69 8.73
C ARG A 49 4.04 -9.41 9.90
N MET A 50 2.72 -9.31 9.95
CA MET A 50 1.89 -10.09 10.86
C MET A 50 1.12 -11.12 10.04
N VAL A 51 1.46 -12.39 10.20
CA VAL A 51 0.91 -13.50 9.43
C VAL A 51 0.00 -14.31 10.33
N TYR A 52 -1.26 -14.47 9.92
CA TYR A 52 -2.24 -15.28 10.60
C TYR A 52 -2.54 -16.50 9.74
N ILE A 53 -2.49 -17.69 10.31
CA ILE A 53 -2.72 -18.95 9.60
C ILE A 53 -3.73 -19.85 10.30
N GLU A 54 -4.55 -20.52 9.49
CA GLU A 54 -5.20 -21.78 9.86
C GLU A 54 -4.33 -22.92 9.33
N LEU A 55 -4.14 -23.95 10.15
CA LEU A 55 -3.36 -25.14 9.78
C LEU A 55 -4.28 -26.26 9.30
N ASN A 56 -3.76 -27.08 8.40
CA ASN A 56 -4.33 -28.38 8.08
C ASN A 56 -4.08 -29.37 9.23
N ASP A 57 -4.96 -30.35 9.38
CA ASP A 57 -4.81 -31.39 10.40
C ASP A 57 -3.52 -32.17 10.20
N GLY A 58 -2.83 -32.49 11.30
CA GLY A 58 -1.59 -33.26 11.30
C GLY A 58 -0.30 -32.47 11.05
N TYR A 59 -0.39 -31.17 10.74
CA TYR A 59 0.79 -30.31 10.60
C TYR A 59 1.20 -29.68 11.92
N ASP A 60 2.51 -29.61 12.15
CA ASP A 60 3.10 -28.92 13.29
C ASP A 60 3.20 -27.41 13.04
N PHE A 61 2.76 -26.61 14.02
CA PHE A 61 2.75 -25.16 13.89
C PHE A 61 4.15 -24.56 13.77
N ASP A 62 5.10 -25.03 14.59
CA ASP A 62 6.43 -24.43 14.65
C ASP A 62 7.21 -24.70 13.35
N GLN A 63 7.04 -25.89 12.75
CA GLN A 63 7.58 -26.21 11.43
C GLN A 63 7.02 -25.30 10.33
N VAL A 64 5.69 -25.12 10.28
CA VAL A 64 5.05 -24.26 9.28
C VAL A 64 5.41 -22.79 9.49
N ALA A 65 5.44 -22.32 10.75
CA ALA A 65 5.86 -20.95 11.08
C ALA A 65 7.31 -20.67 10.66
N LYS A 66 8.21 -21.63 10.89
CA LYS A 66 9.61 -21.53 10.46
C LYS A 66 9.74 -21.54 8.93
N ALA A 67 8.94 -22.36 8.24
CA ALA A 67 8.90 -22.36 6.77
C ALA A 67 8.45 -21.00 6.24
N ILE A 68 7.40 -20.40 6.81
CA ILE A 68 6.93 -19.04 6.47
C ILE A 68 8.04 -18.00 6.68
N GLN A 69 8.71 -18.03 7.83
CA GLN A 69 9.77 -17.06 8.15
C GLN A 69 11.02 -17.21 7.27
N SER A 70 11.24 -18.41 6.71
CA SER A 70 12.40 -18.71 5.86
C SER A 70 12.13 -18.47 4.37
N ASP A 71 10.88 -18.22 3.99
CA ASP A 71 10.50 -17.91 2.62
C ASP A 71 11.01 -16.53 2.20
N ASP A 72 11.42 -16.38 0.94
CA ASP A 72 12.02 -15.15 0.40
C ASP A 72 11.12 -13.91 0.57
N TYR A 73 9.79 -14.08 0.63
CA TYR A 73 8.86 -12.98 0.90
C TYR A 73 8.93 -12.44 2.34
N PHE A 74 9.52 -13.18 3.28
CA PHE A 74 9.49 -12.88 4.71
C PHE A 74 10.86 -12.86 5.37
N ALA A 75 11.86 -13.54 4.81
CA ALA A 75 13.18 -13.72 5.39
C ALA A 75 13.94 -12.40 5.65
N HIS A 76 13.55 -11.31 4.97
CA HIS A 76 14.16 -9.99 5.10
C HIS A 76 13.38 -9.02 5.99
N ASP A 77 12.17 -9.39 6.41
CA ASP A 77 11.30 -8.56 7.24
C ASP A 77 11.10 -9.17 8.63
N GLU A 78 10.87 -8.32 9.65
CA GLU A 78 10.43 -8.79 10.96
C GLU A 78 9.04 -9.47 10.80
N THR A 79 9.01 -10.80 10.91
CA THR A 79 7.80 -11.60 10.62
C THR A 79 7.33 -12.39 11.84
N HIS A 80 6.10 -12.12 12.25
CA HIS A 80 5.41 -12.82 13.34
C HIS A 80 4.28 -13.69 12.79
N VAL A 81 4.27 -14.97 13.15
CA VAL A 81 3.26 -15.93 12.70
C VAL A 81 2.36 -16.30 13.86
N PHE A 82 1.05 -16.28 13.63
CA PHE A 82 0.01 -16.59 14.62
C PHE A 82 -0.92 -17.66 14.08
N ARG A 83 -1.15 -18.71 14.87
CA ARG A 83 -2.23 -19.65 14.61
C ARG A 83 -3.56 -19.04 15.05
N VAL A 84 -4.57 -19.13 14.19
CA VAL A 84 -5.93 -18.65 14.48
C VAL A 84 -6.97 -19.70 14.09
N GLU A 85 -8.15 -19.63 14.69
CA GLU A 85 -9.26 -20.53 14.36
C GLU A 85 -9.92 -20.19 13.02
N ASN A 86 -10.02 -18.90 12.72
CA ASN A 86 -10.68 -18.40 11.51
C ASN A 86 -9.99 -17.13 11.01
N VAL A 87 -9.31 -17.23 9.86
CA VAL A 87 -8.64 -16.12 9.20
C VAL A 87 -9.63 -15.10 8.63
N GLU A 88 -10.82 -15.53 8.19
CA GLU A 88 -11.84 -14.66 7.60
C GLU A 88 -12.32 -13.60 8.59
N ALA A 89 -12.41 -13.94 9.88
CA ALA A 89 -12.80 -13.02 10.94
C ALA A 89 -11.81 -11.85 11.12
N LEU A 90 -10.57 -11.98 10.62
CA LEU A 90 -9.51 -10.98 10.75
C LEU A 90 -9.33 -10.13 9.49
N LYS A 91 -10.10 -10.41 8.42
CA LYS A 91 -10.01 -9.66 7.17
C LYS A 91 -10.46 -8.23 7.38
N ASP A 92 -9.57 -7.32 7.01
CA ASP A 92 -9.82 -5.90 6.96
C ASP A 92 -9.32 -5.37 5.60
N MET A 93 -10.18 -4.61 4.93
CA MET A 93 -9.92 -4.02 3.62
C MET A 93 -9.36 -2.59 3.74
N VAL A 94 -9.19 -2.10 4.98
CA VAL A 94 -8.50 -0.85 5.26
C VAL A 94 -7.03 -0.98 4.86
N HIS A 95 -6.55 0.03 4.17
CA HIS A 95 -5.14 0.20 3.86
C HIS A 95 -4.73 1.65 4.12
N GLY A 96 -3.54 1.81 4.66
CA GLY A 96 -2.92 3.11 4.89
C GLY A 96 -1.75 3.36 3.95
N VAL A 97 -1.52 4.61 3.57
CA VAL A 97 -0.22 5.04 3.04
C VAL A 97 0.15 6.35 3.70
N LEU A 98 1.36 6.41 4.24
CA LEU A 98 1.97 7.62 4.78
C LEU A 98 3.23 7.89 3.99
N MET A 99 3.23 8.97 3.19
CA MET A 99 4.43 9.48 2.56
C MET A 99 4.91 10.72 3.29
N GLU A 100 6.19 10.74 3.63
CA GLU A 100 6.82 11.83 4.36
C GLU A 100 8.07 12.27 3.61
N ARG A 101 8.18 13.58 3.33
CA ARG A 101 9.40 14.17 2.78
C ARG A 101 10.02 15.13 3.79
N LYS A 102 11.29 14.91 4.11
CA LYS A 102 12.15 15.87 4.80
C LYS A 102 13.17 16.42 3.81
N GLY A 103 13.08 17.70 3.50
CA GLY A 103 13.87 18.30 2.43
C GLY A 103 14.30 19.75 2.66
N VAL A 104 14.85 20.32 1.60
CA VAL A 104 15.43 21.66 1.53
C VAL A 104 14.86 22.38 0.30
N SER A 105 14.40 23.62 0.49
CA SER A 105 14.02 24.53 -0.60
C SER A 105 15.14 25.55 -0.79
N GLY A 106 15.86 25.45 -1.92
CA GLY A 106 17.08 26.23 -2.13
C GLY A 106 18.16 25.87 -1.10
N ASN A 107 18.51 26.83 -0.24
CA ASN A 107 19.44 26.67 0.88
C ASN A 107 18.74 26.53 2.24
N THR A 108 17.42 26.61 2.28
CA THR A 108 16.64 26.60 3.52
C THR A 108 16.20 25.18 3.88
N GLN A 109 16.74 24.65 4.97
CA GLN A 109 16.48 23.29 5.45
C GLN A 109 15.09 23.14 6.10
N ASN A 110 14.77 21.92 6.53
CA ASN A 110 13.60 21.57 7.34
C ASN A 110 12.24 21.78 6.68
N GLN A 111 12.14 21.52 5.38
CA GLN A 111 10.87 21.41 4.68
C GLN A 111 10.26 20.03 4.98
N LEU A 112 9.16 19.99 5.70
CA LEU A 112 8.48 18.76 6.10
C LEU A 112 7.13 18.67 5.38
N PHE A 113 6.96 17.65 4.54
CA PHE A 113 5.71 17.38 3.84
C PHE A 113 5.19 16.01 4.27
N ARG A 114 3.88 15.92 4.43
CA ARG A 114 3.19 14.69 4.79
C ARG A 114 1.96 14.50 3.92
N PHE A 115 1.81 13.31 3.37
CA PHE A 115 0.59 12.83 2.73
C PHE A 115 0.15 11.55 3.44
N ASP A 116 -1.07 11.56 3.97
CA ASP A 116 -1.61 10.47 4.79
C ASP A 116 -2.98 10.08 4.24
N MET A 117 -3.15 8.80 3.94
CA MET A 117 -4.41 8.23 3.46
C MET A 117 -4.78 7.00 4.29
N ARG A 118 -6.07 6.90 4.64
CA ARG A 118 -6.69 5.73 5.28
C ARG A 118 -7.97 5.41 4.54
N ILE A 119 -7.99 4.31 3.82
CA ILE A 119 -8.99 4.08 2.76
C ILE A 119 -9.37 2.61 2.65
N ASN A 120 -10.45 2.33 1.93
CA ASN A 120 -10.74 0.99 1.44
C ASN A 120 -9.99 0.79 0.12
N ASN A 121 -9.04 -0.15 0.07
CA ASN A 121 -8.08 -0.26 -1.03
C ASN A 121 -8.75 -0.54 -2.38
N PRO A 122 -9.52 -1.64 -2.57
CA PRO A 122 -10.16 -1.89 -3.86
C PRO A 122 -11.11 -0.78 -4.31
N ALA A 123 -11.87 -0.20 -3.38
CA ALA A 123 -12.84 0.85 -3.71
C ALA A 123 -12.15 2.13 -4.21
N LEU A 124 -11.08 2.58 -3.53
CA LEU A 124 -10.35 3.76 -3.97
C LEU A 124 -9.59 3.49 -5.27
N THR A 125 -8.96 2.32 -5.41
CA THR A 125 -8.30 1.95 -6.67
C THR A 125 -9.28 2.00 -7.84
N ALA A 126 -10.48 1.44 -7.68
CA ALA A 126 -11.54 1.52 -8.69
C ALA A 126 -11.94 2.96 -9.01
N GLN A 127 -12.11 3.80 -7.99
CA GLN A 127 -12.45 5.22 -8.18
C GLN A 127 -11.35 5.97 -8.96
N VAL A 128 -10.07 5.72 -8.66
CA VAL A 128 -8.94 6.30 -9.39
C VAL A 128 -8.93 5.81 -10.84
N MET A 129 -9.18 4.52 -11.10
CA MET A 129 -9.27 3.99 -12.46
C MET A 129 -10.39 4.65 -13.28
N VAL A 130 -11.57 4.90 -12.69
CA VAL A 130 -12.66 5.64 -13.34
C VAL A 130 -12.24 7.08 -13.66
N GLY A 131 -11.50 7.73 -12.75
CA GLY A 131 -10.88 9.03 -13.01
C GLY A 131 -9.90 9.01 -14.18
N CYS A 132 -9.00 8.03 -14.19
CA CYS A 132 -8.02 7.84 -15.26
C CYS A 132 -8.68 7.56 -16.62
N ALA A 133 -9.74 6.74 -16.66
CA ALA A 133 -10.49 6.49 -17.88
C ALA A 133 -11.08 7.79 -18.47
N ARG A 134 -11.60 8.67 -17.62
CA ARG A 134 -12.09 10.00 -18.03
C ARG A 134 -10.97 10.92 -18.51
N ALA A 135 -9.81 10.88 -17.88
CA ALA A 135 -8.69 11.70 -18.30
C ALA A 135 -8.07 11.19 -19.61
N ALA A 136 -8.04 9.86 -19.81
CA ALA A 136 -7.46 9.21 -20.99
C ALA A 136 -8.15 9.63 -22.28
N VAL A 137 -9.48 9.83 -22.29
CA VAL A 137 -10.20 10.29 -23.49
C VAL A 137 -9.83 11.71 -23.93
N LYS A 138 -9.12 12.48 -23.09
CA LYS A 138 -8.62 13.83 -23.40
C LYS A 138 -7.17 13.81 -23.89
N GLN A 139 -6.47 12.69 -23.76
CA GLN A 139 -5.07 12.57 -24.17
C GLN A 139 -4.95 12.24 -25.66
N LYS A 140 -3.77 12.51 -26.22
CA LYS A 140 -3.40 11.99 -27.54
C LYS A 140 -3.18 10.46 -27.45
N PRO A 141 -3.20 9.72 -28.57
CA PRO A 141 -2.85 8.31 -28.56
C PRO A 141 -1.44 8.09 -27.99
N GLY A 142 -1.33 7.22 -26.98
CA GLY A 142 -0.08 6.94 -26.27
C GLY A 142 -0.31 6.20 -24.96
N ALA A 143 0.79 5.83 -24.29
CA ALA A 143 0.79 5.29 -22.94
C ALA A 143 1.28 6.39 -21.98
N TYR A 144 0.56 6.57 -20.86
CA TYR A 144 0.84 7.62 -19.88
C TYR A 144 0.79 7.07 -18.47
N THR A 145 1.57 7.68 -17.59
CA THR A 145 1.53 7.49 -16.14
C THR A 145 0.78 8.64 -15.47
N LEU A 146 0.34 8.46 -14.21
CA LEU A 146 -0.47 9.47 -13.49
C LEU A 146 0.20 10.84 -13.38
N ILE A 147 1.54 10.90 -13.30
CA ILE A 147 2.26 12.16 -13.17
C ILE A 147 2.28 13.00 -14.46
N GLU A 148 1.97 12.37 -15.60
CA GLU A 148 1.88 13.03 -16.90
C GLU A 148 0.46 13.57 -17.18
N ILE A 149 -0.52 13.18 -16.37
CA ILE A 149 -1.93 13.54 -16.54
C ILE A 149 -2.29 14.71 -15.62
N PRO A 150 -2.86 15.82 -16.15
CA PRO A 150 -3.37 16.89 -15.31
C PRO A 150 -4.44 16.39 -14.32
N VAL A 151 -4.25 16.63 -13.02
CA VAL A 151 -5.14 16.11 -11.96
C VAL A 151 -6.60 16.55 -12.15
N ILE A 152 -6.83 17.76 -12.66
CA ILE A 152 -8.18 18.27 -12.95
C ILE A 152 -8.93 17.41 -13.97
N ASP A 153 -8.22 16.70 -14.86
CA ASP A 153 -8.85 15.86 -15.88
C ASP A 153 -9.44 14.57 -15.31
N LEU A 154 -9.03 14.16 -14.11
CA LEU A 154 -9.61 13.04 -13.38
C LEU A 154 -11.02 13.37 -12.86
N LEU A 155 -11.34 14.64 -12.64
CA LEU A 155 -12.60 15.08 -12.03
C LEU A 155 -13.78 15.00 -13.03
N PRO A 156 -14.99 14.60 -12.58
CA PRO A 156 -16.18 14.60 -13.42
C PRO A 156 -16.77 16.00 -13.60
N GLY A 157 -17.51 16.22 -14.68
CA GLY A 157 -18.23 17.48 -14.91
C GLY A 157 -17.37 18.56 -15.57
N ASP A 158 -17.76 19.82 -15.34
CA ASP A 158 -17.21 20.98 -16.02
C ASP A 158 -15.91 21.49 -15.36
N ARG A 159 -14.89 21.73 -16.17
CA ARG A 159 -13.56 22.19 -15.76
C ARG A 159 -13.63 23.56 -15.09
N GLU A 160 -14.38 24.50 -15.65
CA GLU A 160 -14.45 25.88 -15.13
C GLU A 160 -15.07 25.92 -13.73
N LYS A 161 -16.05 25.05 -13.46
CA LYS A 161 -16.63 24.90 -12.12
C LYS A 161 -15.59 24.43 -11.10
N TRP A 162 -14.70 23.52 -11.49
CA TRP A 162 -13.62 23.07 -10.60
C TRP A 162 -12.55 24.12 -10.40
N ILE A 163 -12.14 24.84 -11.45
CA ILE A 163 -11.18 25.93 -11.33
C ILE A 163 -11.70 26.97 -10.32
N LYS A 164 -12.94 27.46 -10.51
CA LYS A 164 -13.56 28.43 -9.60
C LYS A 164 -13.72 27.91 -8.16
N LYS A 165 -13.84 26.60 -7.97
CA LYS A 165 -14.05 26.00 -6.65
C LYS A 165 -12.73 25.74 -5.91
N LEU A 166 -11.68 25.36 -6.63
CA LEU A 166 -10.43 24.85 -6.06
C LEU A 166 -9.29 25.89 -6.05
N VAL A 167 -9.44 26.99 -6.80
CA VAL A 167 -8.48 28.11 -6.92
C VAL A 167 -9.24 29.41 -6.68
#